data_AF-A0A6S7H6M6-F1
#
_entry.id   AF-A0A6S7H6M6-F1
#
_cell.length_a   1.000
_cell.length_b   1.000
_cell.length_c   1.000
_cell.angle_alpha   90.00
_cell.angle_beta   90.00
_cell.angle_gamma   90.00
#
_symmetry.space_group_name_H-M   'P 1'
#
loop_
_entity.id
_entity.type
_entity.pdbx_description
1 polymer ?
#
loop_
_entity_poly.entity_id
_entity_poly.type
_entity_poly.pdbx_seq_one_letter_code
_entity_poly.pdbx_strand_id
1 'polypeptide(L)'
;METFRVNKLGRTFTPGRSLSVDMCMHIIDRILAEGGDRLSGYIPVTYMFLSQQLSVSPNTIKNIWGQYCEDFNVTARSTGGSRNNKLNQDDLELIETLKVEKPSMSLAELVDVVSQHPGLQNGVCKISVSAISRAIRSGRLPTGQRYS
;
A
#
# COMPACT_ATOMS: atom_id res chain seq x y z
N MET A 1 3.10 10.82 24.01
CA MET A 1 1.71 11.28 24.24
C MET A 1 1.03 11.39 22.88
N GLU A 2 -0.10 10.73 22.70
CA GLU A 2 -0.90 10.93 21.48
C GLU A 2 -1.53 12.33 21.53
N THR A 3 -1.34 13.11 20.47
CA THR A 3 -1.92 14.45 20.36
C THR A 3 -3.29 14.36 19.70
N PHE A 4 -4.34 14.47 20.51
CA PHE A 4 -5.71 14.54 20.00
C PHE A 4 -6.02 15.95 19.52
N ARG A 5 -6.76 16.05 18.42
CA ARG A 5 -7.36 17.29 17.93
C ARG A 5 -8.87 17.11 17.82
N VAL A 6 -9.59 18.23 17.90
CA VAL A 6 -11.04 18.26 17.69
C VAL A 6 -11.31 18.91 16.35
N ASN A 7 -12.15 18.28 15.51
CA ASN A 7 -12.55 18.86 14.23
C ASN A 7 -13.64 19.94 14.43
N LYS A 8 -14.02 20.65 13.35
CA LYS A 8 -15.06 21.68 13.40
C LYS A 8 -16.46 21.15 13.81
N LEU A 9 -16.65 19.83 13.80
CA LEU A 9 -17.90 19.14 14.10
C LEU A 9 -17.88 18.51 15.51
N GLY A 10 -16.86 18.81 16.32
CA GLY A 10 -16.75 18.38 17.71
C GLY A 10 -16.16 16.98 17.93
N ARG A 11 -15.75 16.27 16.88
CA ARG A 11 -15.17 14.92 17.01
C ARG A 11 -13.66 14.96 17.24
N THR A 12 -13.19 14.13 18.16
CA THR A 12 -11.77 13.89 18.39
C THR A 12 -11.14 13.01 17.31
N PHE A 13 -9.92 13.34 16.90
CA PHE A 13 -9.15 12.56 15.94
C PHE A 13 -7.65 12.69 16.21
N THR A 14 -6.87 11.73 15.72
CA THR A 14 -5.40 11.79 15.75
C THR A 14 -4.88 12.20 14.37
N PRO A 15 -4.22 13.37 14.23
CA PRO A 15 -3.67 13.80 12.94
C PRO A 15 -2.70 12.77 12.36
N GLY A 16 -2.78 12.53 11.05
CA GLY A 16 -1.93 11.55 10.36
C GLY A 16 -2.30 10.09 10.57
N ARG A 17 -3.34 9.80 11.37
CA ARG A 17 -3.93 8.46 11.46
C ARG A 17 -5.27 8.39 10.75
N SER A 18 -5.52 7.23 10.17
CA SER A 18 -6.82 6.91 9.57
C SER A 18 -7.90 6.78 10.64
N LEU A 19 -9.15 6.93 10.19
CA LEU A 19 -10.31 6.67 11.03
C LEU A 19 -10.35 5.19 11.43
N SER A 20 -10.90 4.87 12.60
CA SER A 20 -11.03 3.48 13.04
C SER A 20 -11.95 2.70 12.09
N VAL A 21 -11.69 1.40 11.94
CA VAL A 21 -12.49 0.51 11.09
C VAL A 21 -13.96 0.55 11.50
N ASP A 22 -14.25 0.52 12.81
CA ASP A 22 -15.61 0.58 13.34
C ASP A 22 -16.34 1.85 12.90
N MET A 23 -15.64 2.98 12.86
CA MET A 23 -16.26 4.23 12.44
C MET A 23 -16.43 4.30 10.92
N CYS A 24 -15.52 3.72 10.14
CA CYS A 24 -15.71 3.55 8.70
C CYS A 24 -16.93 2.66 8.40
N MET A 25 -17.07 1.53 9.12
CA MET A 25 -18.25 0.66 9.03
C MET A 25 -19.52 1.42 9.39
N HIS A 26 -19.50 2.17 10.49
CA HIS A 26 -20.67 2.96 10.91
C HIS A 26 -21.10 4.00 9.86
N ILE A 27 -20.14 4.63 9.14
CA ILE A 27 -20.44 5.52 8.02
C ILE A 27 -21.14 4.76 6.88
N ILE A 28 -20.61 3.59 6.52
CA ILE A 28 -21.14 2.75 5.43
C ILE A 28 -22.55 2.25 5.78
N ASP A 29 -22.72 1.67 6.98
CA ASP A 29 -24.01 1.19 7.47
C ASP A 29 -25.05 2.30 7.45
N ARG A 30 -24.64 3.53 7.81
CA ARG A 30 -25.56 4.67 7.74
C ARG A 30 -25.94 5.01 6.32
N ILE A 31 -25.01 5.05 5.38
CA ILE A 31 -25.31 5.31 3.96
C ILE A 31 -26.24 4.24 3.40
N LEU A 32 -25.99 2.96 3.70
CA LEU A 32 -26.84 1.85 3.28
C LEU A 32 -28.24 1.93 3.90
N ALA A 33 -28.35 2.27 5.19
CA ALA A 33 -29.62 2.43 5.88
C ALA A 33 -30.49 3.56 5.30
N GLU A 34 -29.87 4.63 4.78
CA GLU A 34 -30.58 5.71 4.09
C GLU A 34 -31.03 5.30 2.66
N GLY A 35 -30.60 4.14 2.15
CA GLY A 35 -30.91 3.65 0.81
C GLY A 35 -29.79 3.85 -0.21
N GLY A 36 -28.56 4.07 0.24
CA GLY A 36 -27.38 4.11 -0.62
C GLY A 36 -27.17 2.80 -1.36
N ASP A 37 -26.78 2.89 -2.63
CA ASP A 37 -26.46 1.73 -3.45
C ASP A 37 -24.97 1.70 -3.76
N ARG A 38 -24.30 0.66 -3.26
CA ARG A 38 -22.86 0.46 -3.44
C ARG A 38 -22.47 0.18 -4.89
N LEU A 39 -23.35 -0.40 -5.70
CA LEU A 39 -23.01 -0.81 -7.07
C LEU A 39 -22.94 0.39 -8.03
N SER A 40 -23.88 1.32 -7.89
CA SER A 40 -23.86 2.59 -8.61
C SER A 40 -23.04 3.69 -7.91
N GLY A 41 -22.70 3.49 -6.63
CA GLY A 41 -22.13 4.53 -5.77
C GLY A 41 -23.15 5.60 -5.35
N TYR A 42 -24.44 5.37 -5.60
CA TYR A 42 -25.51 6.30 -5.29
C TYR A 42 -25.66 6.53 -3.77
N ILE A 43 -25.89 7.79 -3.40
CA ILE A 43 -26.24 8.19 -2.03
C ILE A 43 -27.53 9.04 -2.10
N PRO A 44 -28.57 8.68 -1.33
CA PRO A 44 -29.85 9.39 -1.32
C PRO A 44 -29.85 10.68 -0.49
N VAL A 45 -28.85 10.83 0.39
CA VAL A 45 -28.67 12.00 1.27
C VAL A 45 -27.39 12.76 0.93
N THR A 46 -27.34 14.04 1.30
CA THR A 46 -26.13 14.84 1.08
C THR A 46 -25.01 14.44 2.03
N TYR A 47 -23.75 14.54 1.57
CA TYR A 47 -22.60 14.33 2.44
C TYR A 47 -22.57 15.29 3.64
N MET A 48 -23.13 16.50 3.50
CA MET A 48 -23.22 17.47 4.59
C MET A 48 -24.17 16.99 5.70
N PHE A 49 -25.30 16.39 5.34
CA PHE A 49 -26.24 15.81 6.30
C PHE A 49 -25.57 14.70 7.12
N LEU A 50 -24.93 13.74 6.44
CA LEU A 50 -24.18 12.67 7.09
C LEU A 50 -23.01 13.22 7.94
N SER A 51 -22.36 14.27 7.46
CA SER A 51 -21.25 14.94 8.15
C SER A 51 -21.68 15.52 9.50
N GLN A 52 -22.84 16.19 9.55
CA GLN A 52 -23.39 16.74 10.78
C GLN A 52 -23.80 15.66 11.77
N GLN A 53 -24.42 14.57 11.29
CA GLN A 53 -24.84 13.46 12.15
C GLN A 53 -23.67 12.67 12.73
N LEU A 54 -22.64 12.41 11.92
CA LEU A 54 -21.52 11.56 12.29
C LEU A 54 -20.33 12.37 12.84
N SER A 55 -20.41 13.69 12.86
CA SER A 55 -19.31 14.60 13.20
C SER A 55 -18.01 14.29 12.45
N VAL A 56 -18.11 13.83 11.20
CA VAL A 56 -16.98 13.49 10.32
C VAL A 56 -17.02 14.40 9.10
N SER A 57 -15.86 14.81 8.59
CA SER A 57 -15.82 15.72 7.43
C SER A 57 -16.52 15.11 6.20
N PRO A 58 -17.22 15.92 5.37
CA PRO A 58 -17.90 15.41 4.17
C PRO A 58 -16.93 14.70 3.21
N ASN A 59 -15.71 15.22 3.08
CA ASN A 59 -14.67 14.63 2.25
C ASN A 59 -14.24 13.24 2.76
N THR A 60 -14.14 13.07 4.07
CA THR A 60 -13.82 11.76 4.67
C THR A 60 -14.93 10.75 4.36
N ILE A 61 -16.20 11.14 4.50
CA ILE A 61 -17.34 10.28 4.18
C ILE A 61 -17.32 9.89 2.69
N LYS A 62 -17.13 10.86 1.80
CA LYS A 62 -17.01 10.63 0.35
C LYS A 62 -15.89 9.64 0.02
N ASN A 63 -14.72 9.80 0.62
CA ASN A 63 -13.58 8.92 0.37
C ASN A 63 -13.82 7.50 0.87
N ILE A 64 -14.41 7.34 2.06
CA ILE A 64 -14.74 6.02 2.62
C ILE A 64 -15.79 5.32 1.76
N TRP A 65 -16.84 6.03 1.36
CA TRP A 65 -17.87 5.49 0.48
C TRP A 65 -17.33 5.09 -0.88
N GLY A 66 -16.54 5.95 -1.52
CA GLY A 66 -15.91 5.67 -2.80
C GLY A 66 -15.01 4.42 -2.72
N GLN A 67 -14.15 4.35 -1.70
CA GLN A 67 -13.30 3.17 -1.49
C GLN A 67 -14.13 1.90 -1.28
N TYR A 68 -15.23 1.98 -0.51
CA TYR A 68 -16.09 0.82 -0.29
C TYR A 68 -16.79 0.34 -1.58
N CYS A 69 -17.22 1.28 -2.45
CA CYS A 69 -17.83 0.94 -3.73
C CYS A 69 -16.82 0.31 -4.71
N GLU A 70 -15.56 0.78 -4.70
CA GLU A 70 -14.49 0.25 -5.57
C GLU A 70 -13.93 -1.09 -5.08
N ASP A 71 -13.52 -1.15 -3.82
CA ASP A 71 -12.66 -2.23 -3.30
C ASP A 71 -13.44 -3.27 -2.46
N PHE A 72 -14.72 -3.01 -2.15
CA PHE A 72 -15.49 -3.74 -1.12
C PHE A 72 -14.77 -3.87 0.23
N ASN A 73 -13.90 -2.89 0.52
CA ASN A 73 -13.03 -2.91 1.68
C ASN A 73 -13.17 -1.60 2.47
N VAL A 74 -13.12 -1.74 3.79
CA VAL A 74 -13.32 -0.68 4.78
C VAL A 74 -12.01 -0.36 5.51
N THR A 75 -10.98 -1.19 5.34
CA THR A 75 -9.65 -0.92 5.88
C THR A 75 -9.00 0.22 5.10
N ALA A 76 -8.41 1.17 5.82
CA ALA A 76 -7.64 2.23 5.18
C ALA A 76 -6.49 1.64 4.36
N ARG A 77 -6.26 2.19 3.15
CA ARG A 77 -5.09 1.83 2.35
C ARG A 77 -3.81 2.09 3.14
N SER A 78 -2.82 1.22 2.99
CA SER A 78 -1.53 1.35 3.66
C SER A 78 -0.92 2.71 3.34
N THR A 79 -0.77 3.56 4.35
CA THR A 79 -0.17 4.90 4.20
C THR A 79 1.33 4.80 4.46
N GLY A 80 2.13 5.09 3.44
CA GLY A 80 3.58 4.95 3.50
C GLY A 80 4.08 3.62 2.93
N GLY A 81 5.37 3.61 2.60
CA GLY A 81 6.01 2.55 1.84
C GLY A 81 6.79 3.17 0.69
N SER A 82 8.11 3.00 0.69
CA SER A 82 8.92 3.41 -0.45
C SER A 82 8.83 2.31 -1.51
N ARG A 83 8.19 2.61 -2.64
CA ARG A 83 8.25 1.77 -3.85
C ARG A 83 9.56 2.01 -4.62
N ASN A 84 10.64 2.41 -3.94
CA ASN A 84 11.96 2.53 -4.55
C ASN A 84 12.58 1.14 -4.70
N ASN A 85 12.05 0.37 -5.65
CA ASN A 85 12.63 -0.88 -6.07
C ASN A 85 13.80 -0.59 -7.01
N LYS A 86 15.01 -0.61 -6.44
CA LYS A 86 16.26 -0.59 -7.21
C LYS A 86 16.46 -1.86 -8.06
N LEU A 87 15.63 -2.87 -7.83
CA LEU A 87 15.59 -4.12 -8.60
C LEU A 87 14.20 -4.20 -9.22
N ASN A 88 14.15 -4.24 -10.55
CA ASN A 88 12.92 -4.54 -11.30
C ASN A 88 12.61 -6.05 -11.22
N GLN A 89 11.55 -6.50 -11.91
CA GLN A 89 11.15 -7.91 -11.90
C GLN A 89 12.21 -8.80 -12.57
N ASP A 90 12.68 -8.39 -13.75
CA ASP A 90 13.68 -9.11 -14.55
C ASP A 90 15.02 -9.28 -13.78
N ASP A 91 15.43 -8.27 -13.01
CA ASP A 91 16.61 -8.31 -12.13
C ASP A 91 16.45 -9.43 -11.08
N LEU A 92 15.24 -9.58 -10.52
CA LEU A 92 14.95 -10.58 -9.50
C LEU A 92 14.91 -11.99 -10.10
N GLU A 93 14.39 -12.14 -11.31
CA GLU A 93 14.38 -13.41 -12.05
C GLU A 93 15.79 -13.86 -12.41
N LEU A 94 16.66 -12.94 -12.86
CA LEU A 94 18.05 -13.24 -13.13
C LEU A 94 18.79 -13.64 -11.85
N ILE A 95 18.62 -12.89 -10.75
CA ILE A 95 19.23 -13.23 -9.45
C ILE A 95 18.81 -14.62 -8.99
N GLU A 96 17.53 -14.96 -9.13
CA GLU A 96 17.01 -16.27 -8.75
C GLU A 96 17.62 -17.38 -9.62
N THR A 97 17.63 -17.21 -10.94
CA THR A 97 18.22 -18.18 -11.87
C THR A 97 19.69 -18.42 -11.55
N LEU A 98 20.47 -17.36 -11.31
CA LEU A 98 21.89 -17.47 -10.97
C LEU A 98 22.11 -18.18 -9.62
N LYS A 99 21.23 -17.96 -8.64
CA LYS A 99 21.31 -18.66 -7.34
C LYS A 99 20.88 -20.13 -7.42
N VAL A 100 19.97 -20.48 -8.33
CA VAL A 100 19.59 -21.87 -8.59
C VAL A 100 20.71 -22.61 -9.31
N GLU A 101 21.28 -22.03 -10.37
CA GLU A 101 22.34 -22.66 -11.17
C GLU A 101 23.68 -22.73 -10.43
N LYS A 102 24.04 -21.65 -9.71
CA LYS A 102 25.30 -21.56 -8.96
C LYS A 102 25.06 -21.00 -7.55
N PRO A 103 24.64 -21.85 -6.59
CA PRO A 103 24.37 -21.42 -5.21
C PRO A 103 25.56 -20.75 -4.52
N SER A 104 26.79 -21.15 -4.87
CA SER A 104 28.05 -20.62 -4.36
C SER A 104 28.42 -19.23 -4.89
N MET A 105 27.66 -18.68 -5.85
CA MET A 105 27.93 -17.34 -6.39
C MET A 105 27.81 -16.30 -5.27
N SER A 106 28.85 -15.48 -5.16
CA SER A 106 28.95 -14.40 -4.19
C SER A 106 28.04 -13.23 -4.58
N LEU A 107 27.69 -12.40 -3.60
CA LEU A 107 26.86 -11.22 -3.85
C LEU A 107 27.55 -10.18 -4.74
N ALA A 108 28.89 -10.13 -4.73
CA ALA A 108 29.66 -9.23 -5.58
C ALA A 108 29.56 -9.66 -7.06
N GLU A 109 29.75 -10.97 -7.32
CA GLU A 109 29.57 -11.54 -8.66
C GLU A 109 28.13 -11.32 -9.17
N LEU A 110 27.12 -11.49 -8.31
CA LEU A 110 25.73 -11.21 -8.69
C LEU A 110 25.52 -9.74 -9.08
N VAL A 111 26.13 -8.78 -8.37
CA VAL A 111 26.06 -7.37 -8.74
C VAL A 111 26.69 -7.14 -10.12
N ASP A 112 27.86 -7.73 -10.37
CA ASP A 112 28.56 -7.55 -11.64
C ASP A 112 27.76 -8.14 -12.81
N VAL A 113 27.21 -9.36 -12.67
CA VAL A 113 26.42 -10.01 -13.72
C VAL A 113 25.14 -9.23 -14.01
N VAL A 114 24.39 -8.83 -12.97
CA VAL A 114 23.15 -8.06 -13.14
C VAL A 114 23.43 -6.68 -13.75
N SER A 115 24.55 -6.04 -13.39
CA SER A 115 24.93 -4.72 -13.93
C SER A 115 25.50 -4.77 -15.35
N GLN A 116 25.83 -5.96 -15.87
CA GLN A 116 26.35 -6.15 -17.22
C GLN A 116 25.27 -6.67 -18.19
N HIS A 117 24.12 -7.14 -17.70
CA HIS A 117 23.10 -7.75 -18.53
C HIS A 117 22.37 -6.69 -19.39
N PRO A 118 22.43 -6.76 -20.72
CA PRO A 118 21.74 -5.81 -21.59
C PRO A 118 20.21 -5.94 -21.41
N GLY A 119 19.51 -4.81 -21.24
CA GLY A 119 18.06 -4.76 -21.05
C GLY A 119 17.56 -4.67 -19.61
N LEU A 120 18.43 -4.90 -18.62
CA LEU A 120 18.14 -4.61 -17.21
C LEU A 120 18.38 -3.11 -16.90
N GLN A 121 18.18 -2.65 -15.66
CA GLN A 121 18.36 -1.23 -15.24
C GLN A 121 19.80 -0.68 -15.37
N ASN A 122 20.56 -1.12 -16.37
CA ASN A 122 21.81 -0.55 -16.83
C ASN A 122 21.64 0.96 -17.09
N GLY A 123 22.11 1.76 -16.13
CA GLY A 123 22.22 3.21 -16.25
C GLY A 123 21.23 4.06 -15.44
N VAL A 124 20.17 3.48 -14.85
CA VAL A 124 19.19 4.27 -14.08
C VAL A 124 19.57 4.35 -12.60
N CYS A 125 20.10 3.28 -12.02
CA CYS A 125 20.57 3.28 -10.64
C CYS A 125 21.62 2.18 -10.41
N LYS A 126 22.73 2.53 -9.76
CA LYS A 126 23.74 1.55 -9.34
C LYS A 126 23.12 0.58 -8.31
N ILE A 127 23.01 -0.69 -8.70
CA ILE A 127 22.55 -1.77 -7.80
C ILE A 127 23.62 -2.00 -6.74
N SER A 128 23.22 -2.02 -5.48
CA SER A 128 24.14 -2.27 -4.36
C SER A 128 24.09 -3.73 -3.93
N VAL A 129 25.21 -4.25 -3.42
CA VAL A 129 25.29 -5.58 -2.77
C VAL A 129 24.19 -5.74 -1.72
N SER A 130 23.89 -4.68 -0.96
CA SER A 130 22.84 -4.66 0.06
C SER A 130 21.41 -4.75 -0.51
N ALA A 131 21.18 -4.36 -1.77
CA ALA A 131 19.89 -4.50 -2.43
C ALA A 131 19.66 -5.97 -2.82
N ILE A 132 20.64 -6.60 -3.47
CA ILE A 132 20.59 -8.03 -3.83
C ILE A 132 20.48 -8.90 -2.58
N SER A 133 21.32 -8.66 -1.57
CA SER A 133 21.28 -9.40 -0.30
C SER A 133 19.93 -9.29 0.41
N ARG A 134 19.27 -8.13 0.34
CA ARG A 134 17.91 -7.97 0.88
C ARG A 134 16.90 -8.73 0.05
N ALA A 135 16.99 -8.69 -1.28
CA ALA A 135 16.06 -9.41 -2.15
C ALA A 135 16.07 -10.92 -1.86
N ILE A 136 17.27 -11.51 -1.76
CA ILE A 136 17.48 -12.93 -1.45
C ILE A 136 16.93 -13.30 -0.07
N ARG A 137 17.23 -12.51 0.97
CA ARG A 137 16.83 -12.82 2.35
C ARG A 137 15.36 -12.55 2.66
N SER A 138 14.77 -11.55 2.01
CA SER A 138 13.37 -11.15 2.25
C SER A 138 12.35 -12.00 1.49
N GLY A 139 12.78 -12.96 0.66
CA GLY A 139 11.89 -13.76 -0.17
C GLY A 139 11.22 -12.94 -1.27
N ARG A 140 11.93 -11.91 -1.77
CA ARG A 140 11.46 -11.04 -2.87
C ARG A 140 11.70 -11.63 -4.25
N LEU A 141 12.35 -12.78 -4.32
CA LEU A 141 12.56 -13.50 -5.57
C LEU A 141 11.21 -14.07 -6.06
N PRO A 142 11.02 -14.27 -7.38
CA PRO A 142 9.77 -14.74 -7.96
C PRO A 142 9.17 -15.98 -7.27
N THR A 143 9.99 -16.97 -6.91
CA THR A 143 9.49 -18.17 -6.20
C THR A 143 9.28 -17.98 -4.69
N GLY A 144 9.68 -16.84 -4.14
CA GLY A 144 9.66 -16.57 -2.70
C GLY A 144 10.70 -17.36 -1.89
N GLN A 145 11.54 -18.18 -2.55
CA GLN A 145 12.59 -18.93 -1.88
C GLN A 145 13.64 -18.01 -1.27
N ARG A 146 14.18 -18.45 -0.13
CA ARG A 146 15.22 -17.74 0.61
C ARG A 146 16.51 -18.54 0.50
N TYR A 147 17.55 -17.87 0.01
CA TYR A 147 18.88 -18.46 -0.08
C TYR A 147 19.77 -17.88 1.02
N SER A 148 20.63 -18.72 1.59
CA SER A 148 21.57 -18.34 2.66
C SER A 148 22.92 -17.95 2.07
#